data_AF-A0A1C7VZY8-F1
#
_entry.id   AF-A0A1C7VZY8-F1
#
_cell.length_a   1.000
_cell.length_b   1.000
_cell.length_c   1.000
_cell.angle_alpha   90.00
_cell.angle_beta   90.00
_cell.angle_gamma   90.00
#
_symmetry.space_group_name_H-M   'P 1'
#
loop_
_entity.id
_entity.type
_entity.pdbx_description
1 polymer ?
#
loop_
_entity_poly.entity_id
_entity_poly.type
_entity_poly.pdbx_seq_one_letter_code
_entity_poly.pdbx_strand_id
1 'polypeptide(L)'
;MKGKIIKFIIFITDFILGYFVVLGAVSIILSIFLFKHDIRNLICFNVMMITVGLLSWYLQRKLKAYRERLIKEGIIPPKKENHRPY
;
A
#
# COMPACT_ATOMS: atom_id res chain seq x y z
N MET A 1 12.88 12.56 -19.65
CA MET A 1 12.23 13.11 -18.44
C MET A 1 10.97 12.34 -18.01
N LYS A 2 10.06 11.95 -18.93
CA LYS A 2 8.79 11.27 -18.61
C LYS A 2 8.92 10.01 -17.72
N GLY A 3 9.90 9.13 -17.96
CA GLY A 3 10.11 7.93 -17.14
C GLY A 3 10.58 8.17 -15.69
N LYS A 4 11.20 9.32 -15.37
CA LYS A 4 11.59 9.68 -13.99
C LYS A 4 10.37 10.09 -13.16
N ILE A 5 9.44 10.83 -13.77
CA ILE A 5 8.19 11.27 -13.14
C ILE A 5 7.31 10.06 -12.79
N ILE A 6 7.18 9.10 -13.70
CA ILE A 6 6.36 7.89 -13.47
C ILE A 6 6.96 7.03 -12.33
N LYS A 7 8.29 6.88 -12.27
CA LYS A 7 8.96 6.20 -11.13
C LYS A 7 8.66 6.89 -9.80
N PHE A 8 8.66 8.22 -9.78
CA PHE A 8 8.40 9.01 -8.59
C PHE A 8 6.94 8.88 -8.12
N ILE A 9 5.98 8.92 -9.06
CA ILE A 9 4.55 8.71 -8.77
C ILE A 9 4.33 7.32 -8.16
N ILE A 10 4.93 6.26 -8.74
CA ILE A 10 4.79 4.91 -8.20
C ILE A 10 5.38 4.82 -6.78
N PHE A 11 6.55 5.44 -6.55
CA PHE A 11 7.19 5.46 -5.24
C PHE A 11 6.35 6.16 -4.17
N ILE A 12 5.82 7.35 -4.50
CA ILE A 12 4.91 8.09 -3.62
C ILE A 12 3.66 7.25 -3.32
N THR A 13 3.11 6.58 -4.33
CA THR A 13 1.89 5.79 -4.16
C THR A 13 2.13 4.58 -3.25
N ASP A 14 3.26 3.86 -3.42
CA ASP A 14 3.65 2.77 -2.51
C ASP A 14 3.88 3.27 -1.08
N PHE A 15 4.52 4.44 -0.92
CA PHE A 15 4.77 5.03 0.40
C PHE A 15 3.47 5.42 1.11
N ILE A 16 2.54 6.08 0.40
CA ILE A 16 1.23 6.47 0.92
C ILE A 16 0.41 5.24 1.30
N LEU A 17 0.32 4.24 0.42
CA LEU A 17 -0.44 3.00 0.70
C LEU A 17 0.13 2.24 1.90
N GLY A 18 1.46 2.14 2.01
CA GLY A 18 2.12 1.53 3.16
C GLY A 18 1.83 2.28 4.47
N TYR A 19 1.85 3.61 4.43
CA TYR A 19 1.53 4.45 5.59
C TYR A 19 0.08 4.25 6.08
N PHE A 20 -0.89 4.13 5.16
CA PHE A 20 -2.28 3.83 5.51
C PHE A 20 -2.45 2.47 6.17
N VAL A 21 -1.69 1.45 5.77
CA VAL A 21 -1.74 0.13 6.41
C VAL A 21 -1.24 0.21 7.87
N VAL A 22 -0.13 0.93 8.10
CA VAL A 22 0.42 1.11 9.45
C VAL A 22 -0.53 1.91 10.34
N LEU A 23 -1.06 3.03 9.84
CA LEU A 23 -2.08 3.81 10.54
C LEU A 23 -3.31 2.97 10.86
N GLY A 24 -3.71 2.09 9.94
CA GLY A 24 -4.83 1.19 10.17
C GLY A 24 -4.59 0.20 11.30
N ALA A 25 -3.41 -0.43 11.33
CA ALA A 25 -3.03 -1.33 12.40
C ALA A 25 -2.98 -0.64 13.77
N VAL A 26 -2.38 0.56 13.84
CA VAL A 26 -2.33 1.36 15.07
C VAL A 26 -3.74 1.75 15.53
N SER A 27 -4.60 2.13 14.59
CA SER A 27 -5.99 2.53 14.88
C SER A 27 -6.83 1.36 15.39
N ILE A 28 -6.64 0.15 14.83
CA ILE A 28 -7.27 -1.09 15.33
C ILE A 28 -6.83 -1.35 16.78
N ILE A 29 -5.53 -1.27 17.07
CA ILE A 29 -5.00 -1.48 18.43
C ILE A 29 -5.60 -0.44 19.38
N LEU A 30 -5.59 0.84 19.01
CA LEU A 30 -6.12 1.92 19.83
C LEU A 30 -7.63 1.79 20.08
N SER A 31 -8.38 1.30 19.08
CA SER A 31 -9.82 1.10 19.19
C SER A 31 -10.20 0.09 20.28
N ILE A 32 -9.37 -0.95 20.49
CA ILE A 32 -9.60 -1.96 21.53
C ILE A 32 -9.54 -1.35 22.93
N PHE A 33 -8.65 -0.36 23.14
CA PHE A 33 -8.54 0.36 24.41
C PHE A 33 -9.65 1.39 24.60
N LEU A 34 -10.04 2.11 23.54
CA LEU A 34 -11.04 3.19 23.61
C LEU A 34 -12.48 2.68 23.69
N PHE A 35 -12.83 1.61 22.96
CA PHE A 35 -14.20 1.11 22.82
C PHE A 35 -14.45 -0.19 23.61
N LYS A 36 -13.71 -0.44 24.68
CA LYS A 36 -13.77 -1.68 25.48
C LYS A 36 -15.19 -2.03 25.96
N HIS A 37 -16.06 -1.03 26.15
CA HIS A 37 -17.43 -1.21 26.62
C HIS A 37 -18.48 -1.27 25.50
N ASP A 38 -18.13 -0.91 24.27
CA ASP A 38 -19.09 -0.75 23.17
C ASP A 38 -18.68 -1.61 21.97
N ILE A 39 -18.88 -2.92 22.14
CA ILE A 39 -18.41 -3.99 21.24
C ILE A 39 -18.94 -3.80 19.80
N ARG A 40 -20.15 -3.28 19.64
CA ARG A 40 -20.76 -3.07 18.31
C ARG A 40 -19.98 -2.03 17.49
N ASN A 41 -19.63 -0.91 18.12
CA ASN A 41 -18.87 0.16 17.48
C ASN A 41 -17.42 -0.27 17.21
N LEU A 42 -16.83 -1.04 18.13
CA LEU A 42 -15.50 -1.64 17.95
C LEU A 42 -15.45 -2.59 16.74
N ILE A 43 -16.43 -3.48 16.59
CA ILE A 43 -16.50 -4.40 15.45
C ILE A 43 -16.69 -3.64 14.14
N CYS A 44 -17.61 -2.67 14.10
CA CYS A 44 -17.87 -1.87 12.90
C CYS A 44 -16.61 -1.12 12.44
N PHE A 45 -15.90 -0.49 13.37
CA PHE A 45 -14.65 0.22 13.10
C PHE A 45 -13.57 -0.73 12.57
N ASN A 46 -13.34 -1.86 13.24
CA ASN A 46 -12.33 -2.83 12.81
C ASN A 46 -12.64 -3.42 11.43
N VAL A 47 -13.90 -3.73 11.12
CA VAL A 47 -14.31 -4.22 9.80
C VAL A 47 -14.05 -3.17 8.72
N MET A 48 -14.34 -1.89 8.99
CA MET A 48 -14.04 -0.79 8.08
C MET A 48 -12.52 -0.69 7.82
N MET A 49 -11.70 -0.75 8.87
CA MET A 49 -10.24 -0.68 8.74
C MET A 49 -9.65 -1.87 7.99
N ILE A 50 -10.14 -3.08 8.24
CA ILE A 50 -9.75 -4.29 7.50
C ILE A 50 -10.12 -4.15 6.01
N THR A 51 -11.30 -3.61 5.71
CA THR A 51 -11.76 -3.40 4.33
C THR A 51 -10.85 -2.41 3.59
N VAL A 52 -10.48 -1.30 4.24
CA VAL A 52 -9.52 -0.33 3.70
C VAL A 52 -8.14 -0.98 3.48
N GLY A 53 -7.69 -1.81 4.42
CA GLY A 53 -6.43 -2.56 4.29
C GLY A 53 -6.45 -3.52 3.09
N LEU A 54 -7.53 -4.27 2.90
CA LEU A 54 -7.71 -5.17 1.75
C LEU A 54 -7.75 -4.40 0.42
N LEU A 55 -8.44 -3.25 0.38
CA LEU A 55 -8.47 -2.38 -0.79
C LEU A 55 -7.06 -1.86 -1.15
N SER A 56 -6.33 -1.39 -0.14
CA SER A 56 -4.95 -0.92 -0.29
C SER A 56 -4.05 -2.02 -0.85
N TRP A 57 -4.14 -3.23 -0.29
CA TRP A 57 -3.39 -4.39 -0.79
C TRP A 57 -3.74 -4.77 -2.24
N TYR A 58 -5.02 -4.73 -2.60
CA TYR A 58 -5.47 -4.98 -3.97
C TYR A 58 -4.95 -3.93 -4.96
N LEU A 59 -5.02 -2.65 -4.58
CA LEU A 59 -4.47 -1.53 -5.35
C LEU A 59 -2.96 -1.68 -5.54
N GLN A 60 -2.24 -2.08 -4.50
CA GLN A 60 -0.80 -2.32 -4.57
C GLN A 60 -0.45 -3.45 -5.54
N ARG A 61 -1.22 -4.55 -5.56
CA ARG A 61 -1.09 -5.61 -6.57
C ARG A 61 -1.31 -5.11 -7.99
N LYS A 62 -2.35 -4.28 -8.20
CA LYS A 62 -2.62 -3.67 -9.52
C LYS A 62 -1.51 -2.72 -9.95
N LEU A 63 -0.98 -1.90 -9.03
CA LEU A 63 0.18 -1.01 -9.27
C LEU A 63 1.41 -1.80 -9.68
N LYS A 64 1.68 -2.94 -9.03
CA LYS A 64 2.80 -3.82 -9.40
C LYS A 64 2.63 -4.39 -10.82
N ALA A 65 1.44 -4.89 -11.16
CA ALA A 65 1.14 -5.37 -12.50
C ALA A 65 1.22 -4.25 -13.56
N TYR A 66 0.78 -3.04 -13.23
CA TYR A 66 0.88 -1.88 -14.11
C TYR A 66 2.35 -1.47 -14.34
N ARG A 67 3.17 -1.51 -13.29
CA ARG A 67 4.62 -1.28 -13.36
C ARG A 67 5.30 -2.31 -14.28
N GLU A 68 4.92 -3.58 -14.21
CA GLU A 68 5.44 -4.63 -15.09
C GLU A 68 5.06 -4.40 -16.56
N ARG A 69 3.82 -3.96 -16.86
CA ARG A 69 3.42 -3.57 -18.22
C ARG A 69 4.25 -2.39 -18.74
N LEU A 70 4.42 -1.35 -17.92
CA LEU A 70 5.22 -0.18 -18.29
C LEU A 70 6.71 -0.50 -18.51
N ILE A 71 7.23 -1.54 -17.86
CA ILE A 71 8.58 -2.07 -18.13
C ILE A 71 8.60 -2.82 -19.48
N LYS A 72 7.58 -3.66 -19.76
CA LYS A 72 7.47 -4.38 -21.05
C LYS A 72 7.33 -3.44 -22.23
N GLU A 73 6.63 -2.32 -22.07
CA GLU A 73 6.47 -1.28 -23.11
C GLU A 73 7.71 -0.38 -23.25
N GLY A 74 8.77 -0.58 -22.47
CA GLY A 74 10.03 0.19 -22.57
C GLY A 74 9.94 1.62 -22.02
N ILE A 75 8.80 2.02 -21.45
CA ILE A 75 8.57 3.37 -20.90
C ILE A 75 9.40 3.57 -19.62
N ILE A 76 9.53 2.52 -18.82
CA ILE A 76 10.30 2.52 -17.58
C ILE A 76 11.45 1.52 -17.72
N PRO A 77 12.72 1.96 -17.55
CA PRO A 77 13.83 1.02 -17.54
C PRO A 77 13.67 0.07 -16.36
N PRO A 78 13.87 -1.26 -16.56
CA PRO A 78 13.70 -2.26 -15.52
C PRO A 78 14.50 -1.87 -14.29
N LYS A 79 13.98 -2.22 -13.10
CA LYS A 79 14.71 -1.99 -11.85
C LYS A 79 16.04 -2.73 -12.04
N LYS A 80 17.18 -2.02 -12.09
CA LYS A 80 18.49 -2.66 -12.03
C LYS A 80 18.48 -3.48 -10.75
N GLU A 81 18.34 -4.78 -10.90
CA GLU A 81 18.58 -5.72 -9.83
C GLU A 81 20.07 -5.54 -9.53
N ASN A 82 20.39 -5.08 -8.32
CA ASN A 82 21.77 -5.03 -7.87
C ASN A 82 22.23 -6.49 -7.81
N HIS A 83 22.75 -7.01 -8.93
CA HIS A 83 23.56 -8.21 -8.96
C HIS A 83 24.80 -7.86 -8.15
N ARG A 84 24.73 -8.05 -6.84
CA ARG A 84 25.91 -8.17 -6.01
C ARG A 84 26.49 -9.54 -6.36
N PRO A 85 27.64 -9.61 -7.04
CA PRO A 85 28.36 -10.87 -7.12
C PRO A 85 28.84 -11.14 -5.69
N TYR A 86 28.18 -12.07 -5.02
CA TYR A 86 28.81 -12.79 -3.91
C TYR A 86 29.65 -13.89 -4.54
#